data_AF-A0A8W4FAH2-F1
#
_entry.id   AF-A0A8W4FAH2-F1
#
_cell.length_a   1.000
_cell.length_b   1.000
_cell.length_c   1.000
_cell.angle_alpha   90.00
_cell.angle_beta   90.00
_cell.angle_gamma   90.00
#
_symmetry.space_group_name_H-M   'P 1'
#
loop_
_entity.id
_entity.type
_entity.pdbx_description
1 polymer ?
#
loop_
_entity_poly.entity_id
_entity_poly.type
_entity_poly.pdbx_seq_one_letter_code
_entity_poly.pdbx_strand_id
1 'polypeptide(L)'
;MSFLKKYIFLGPHSKIQALMAAAGFGQTKIPRGNGSYSVGCTDLMFDYTQKGTFLRLYYPSQDGDPSDTLWIPDKEYFWGLSKFLGTHWLLGKILSLFFGSMTTPAAWNSPLRTGEKYPLIIFSHGLGAFRTIYSAIGTDLASYGFIVAAVEHRDGSASATYFFKDQSAAEIRNKTWLYLRTLGKGEEEFPLRNEQVRQRAEECSQALSMILDMDRGKSVKNVLDLEFDVEQLKDSIDRDKIAVMGHSFGGATVLQTLSEDQRFRCGIALDAWMFPVGDEVYSRIPQPLFFINSEHFQYPSNILRMKKCYSPGRERKMITIRGSVHQNFVDFTFATGKIMGCLFTLKGEIDSNVALGLSNRASLAFLQKYLGLQKDFNQWDALIEGKDDSLIPGTNINTTDHHATLQNST
;
A
#
# COMPACT_ATOMS: atom_id res chain seq x y z
N MET A 1 -3.93 25.33 4.13
CA MET A 1 -4.96 25.42 3.07
C MET A 1 -4.34 25.92 1.75
N SER A 2 -3.49 25.11 1.08
CA SER A 2 -2.90 25.46 -0.24
C SER A 2 -2.21 24.29 -0.97
N PHE A 3 -1.87 23.16 -0.32
CA PHE A 3 -1.05 22.12 -0.98
C PHE A 3 -1.85 21.13 -1.86
N LEU A 4 -3.09 20.77 -1.49
CA LEU A 4 -3.95 19.93 -2.35
C LEU A 4 -4.47 20.64 -3.62
N LYS A 5 -4.37 21.97 -3.69
CA LYS A 5 -4.84 22.73 -4.87
C LYS A 5 -3.81 22.79 -6.01
N LYS A 6 -2.54 22.46 -5.77
CA LYS A 6 -1.48 22.67 -6.77
C LYS A 6 -1.33 21.57 -7.82
N TYR A 7 -2.07 20.46 -7.68
CA TYR A 7 -2.02 19.30 -8.60
C TYR A 7 -3.32 19.07 -9.38
N ILE A 8 -4.18 20.08 -9.51
CA ILE A 8 -5.42 20.00 -10.30
C ILE A 8 -5.46 21.17 -11.28
N PHE A 9 -4.65 21.12 -12.33
CA PHE A 9 -4.87 21.95 -13.52
C PHE A 9 -5.60 21.11 -14.57
N LEU A 10 -6.93 21.07 -14.45
CA LEU A 10 -7.94 20.87 -15.50
C LEU A 10 -9.32 21.01 -14.83
N GLY A 11 -10.23 21.81 -15.39
CA GLY A 11 -11.55 22.05 -14.79
C GLY A 11 -12.44 20.79 -14.71
N PRO A 12 -13.41 20.71 -13.78
CA PRO A 12 -14.17 19.48 -13.48
C PRO A 12 -14.91 18.89 -14.69
N HIS A 13 -15.38 19.72 -15.64
CA HIS A 13 -16.03 19.25 -16.87
C HIS A 13 -15.07 18.53 -17.84
N SER A 14 -13.82 18.99 -17.95
CA SER A 14 -12.81 18.40 -18.84
C SER A 14 -12.28 17.05 -18.35
N LYS A 15 -12.24 16.85 -17.02
CA LYS A 15 -11.80 15.60 -16.39
C LYS A 15 -12.77 14.44 -16.61
N ILE A 16 -14.07 14.71 -16.62
CA ILE A 16 -15.12 13.69 -16.75
C ILE A 16 -15.15 13.11 -18.18
N GLN A 17 -15.16 13.96 -19.21
CA GLN A 17 -15.17 13.48 -20.61
C GLN A 17 -13.90 12.70 -20.98
N ALA A 18 -12.75 13.10 -20.44
CA ALA A 18 -11.47 12.44 -20.70
C ALA A 18 -11.34 11.08 -19.96
N LEU A 19 -11.88 10.95 -18.74
CA LEU A 19 -11.92 9.67 -18.03
C LEU A 19 -12.86 8.65 -18.73
N MET A 20 -13.95 9.14 -19.35
CA MET A 20 -14.89 8.32 -20.12
C MET A 20 -14.28 7.70 -21.40
N ALA A 21 -13.26 8.35 -21.99
CA ALA A 21 -12.58 7.84 -23.19
C ALA A 21 -11.40 6.88 -22.87
N ALA A 22 -11.03 6.75 -21.59
CA ALA A 22 -9.80 6.10 -21.14
C ALA A 22 -9.93 4.61 -20.81
N ALA A 23 -11.16 4.16 -20.56
CA ALA A 23 -11.45 2.85 -20.04
C ALA A 23 -11.48 1.82 -21.17
N GLY A 24 -10.56 0.86 -21.12
CA GLY A 24 -10.68 -0.37 -21.91
C GLY A 24 -11.72 -1.26 -21.24
N PHE A 25 -12.75 -1.68 -21.96
CA PHE A 25 -13.75 -2.59 -21.43
C PHE A 25 -13.13 -3.95 -21.07
N GLY A 26 -13.28 -4.35 -19.80
CA GLY A 26 -13.37 -5.76 -19.39
C GLY A 26 -12.10 -6.61 -19.33
N GLN A 27 -10.91 -6.12 -19.68
CA GLN A 27 -9.66 -6.89 -19.52
C GLN A 27 -8.69 -6.21 -18.55
N THR A 28 -8.25 -6.95 -17.53
CA THR A 28 -7.28 -6.46 -16.56
C THR A 28 -5.94 -6.17 -17.24
N LYS A 29 -5.37 -5.00 -16.93
CA LYS A 29 -4.02 -4.60 -17.33
C LYS A 29 -3.04 -4.62 -16.17
N ILE A 30 -3.50 -5.01 -14.98
CA ILE A 30 -2.65 -5.17 -13.80
C ILE A 30 -1.73 -6.36 -14.10
N PRO A 31 -0.39 -6.19 -14.01
CA PRO A 31 0.54 -7.24 -14.36
C PRO A 31 0.42 -8.42 -13.39
N ARG A 32 0.66 -9.63 -13.91
CA ARG A 32 0.83 -10.83 -13.08
C ARG A 32 2.13 -10.72 -12.29
N GLY A 33 2.22 -11.45 -11.18
CA GLY A 33 3.49 -11.63 -10.48
C GLY A 33 4.52 -12.36 -11.36
N ASN A 34 5.80 -12.01 -11.18
CA ASN A 34 6.90 -12.53 -12.00
C ASN A 34 7.65 -13.70 -11.34
N GLY A 35 7.27 -14.08 -10.12
CA GLY A 35 7.84 -15.22 -9.42
C GLY A 35 7.22 -16.56 -9.84
N SER A 36 7.73 -17.64 -9.27
CA SER A 36 7.38 -19.01 -9.64
C SER A 36 6.06 -19.53 -9.05
N TYR A 37 5.55 -18.89 -8.01
CA TYR A 37 4.33 -19.33 -7.33
C TYR A 37 3.09 -18.75 -8.03
N SER A 38 2.08 -19.59 -8.22
CA SER A 38 0.70 -19.12 -8.41
C SER A 38 0.24 -18.34 -7.18
N VAL A 39 -0.68 -17.40 -7.39
CA VAL A 39 -1.11 -16.47 -6.35
C VAL A 39 -2.60 -16.64 -6.08
N GLY A 40 -2.96 -16.88 -4.82
CA GLY A 40 -4.32 -16.80 -4.31
C GLY A 40 -4.60 -15.44 -3.67
N CYS A 41 -5.89 -15.12 -3.54
CA CYS A 41 -6.36 -13.91 -2.87
C CYS A 41 -7.62 -14.21 -2.05
N THR A 42 -7.74 -13.63 -0.85
CA THR A 42 -8.99 -13.63 -0.07
C THR A 42 -9.10 -12.36 0.76
N ASP A 43 -10.29 -12.08 1.31
CA ASP A 43 -10.50 -10.98 2.26
C ASP A 43 -10.81 -11.55 3.65
N LEU A 44 -10.18 -10.98 4.68
CA LEU A 44 -10.35 -11.40 6.06
C LEU A 44 -10.83 -10.22 6.90
N MET A 45 -11.98 -10.37 7.56
CA MET A 45 -12.46 -9.43 8.57
C MET A 45 -12.70 -10.18 9.87
N PHE A 46 -12.08 -9.72 10.95
CA PHE A 46 -12.19 -10.36 12.26
C PHE A 46 -12.46 -9.32 13.33
N ASP A 47 -13.42 -9.65 14.19
CA ASP A 47 -14.27 -8.68 14.88
C ASP A 47 -15.04 -7.83 13.85
N TYR A 48 -16.37 -7.89 13.90
CA TYR A 48 -17.23 -7.20 12.96
C TYR A 48 -17.23 -5.69 13.17
N THR A 49 -16.72 -5.19 14.30
CA THR A 49 -16.74 -3.78 14.67
C THR A 49 -15.72 -2.95 13.90
N GLN A 50 -15.83 -1.61 14.01
CA GLN A 50 -14.85 -0.68 13.45
C GLN A 50 -13.43 -0.87 14.01
N LYS A 51 -13.29 -1.42 15.22
CA LYS A 51 -11.99 -1.71 15.86
C LYS A 51 -11.40 -3.04 15.41
N GLY A 52 -12.18 -3.86 14.72
CA GLY A 52 -11.71 -5.11 14.14
C GLY A 52 -10.72 -4.89 13.01
N THR A 53 -9.99 -5.94 12.68
CA THR A 53 -9.03 -5.92 11.58
C THR A 53 -9.72 -6.34 10.28
N PHE A 54 -9.35 -5.67 9.19
CA PHE A 54 -9.79 -6.02 7.85
C PHE A 54 -8.64 -5.89 6.89
N LEU A 55 -8.42 -6.93 6.10
CA LEU A 55 -7.30 -7.00 5.19
C LEU A 55 -7.64 -7.85 3.97
N ARG A 56 -6.90 -7.62 2.90
CA ARG A 56 -6.81 -8.50 1.74
C ARG A 56 -5.52 -9.28 1.84
N LEU A 57 -5.61 -10.61 1.74
CA LEU A 57 -4.47 -11.50 1.79
C LEU A 57 -4.11 -11.93 0.36
N TYR A 58 -2.84 -11.77 -0.03
CA TYR A 58 -2.25 -12.40 -1.21
C TYR A 58 -1.25 -13.44 -0.75
N TYR A 59 -1.27 -14.63 -1.34
CA TYR A 59 -0.47 -15.76 -0.85
C TYR A 59 -0.14 -16.75 -1.95
N PRO A 60 0.93 -17.56 -1.81
CA PRO A 60 1.22 -18.66 -2.72
C PRO A 60 0.10 -19.69 -2.70
N SER A 61 -0.50 -20.01 -3.85
CA SER A 61 -1.63 -20.94 -3.94
C SER A 61 -1.26 -22.27 -4.59
N GLN A 62 -2.10 -23.28 -4.42
CA GLN A 62 -1.87 -24.61 -5.04
C GLN A 62 -2.19 -24.59 -6.54
N ASP A 63 -3.39 -24.12 -6.91
CA ASP A 63 -3.87 -23.98 -8.29
C ASP A 63 -5.08 -23.03 -8.33
N GLY A 64 -5.33 -22.35 -9.44
CA GLY A 64 -6.54 -21.54 -9.65
C GLY A 64 -6.44 -20.64 -10.89
N ASP A 65 -7.59 -20.21 -11.43
CA ASP A 65 -7.60 -19.19 -12.47
C ASP A 65 -7.19 -17.86 -11.83
N PRO A 66 -6.05 -17.26 -12.20
CA PRO A 66 -5.65 -15.99 -11.62
C PRO A 66 -6.58 -14.83 -12.00
N SER A 67 -7.59 -15.01 -12.86
CA SER A 67 -8.36 -13.90 -13.45
C SER A 67 -9.67 -13.58 -12.74
N ASP A 68 -10.02 -14.25 -11.64
CA ASP A 68 -11.34 -14.21 -11.00
C ASP A 68 -11.46 -13.24 -9.80
N THR A 69 -10.35 -12.76 -9.25
CA THR A 69 -10.39 -11.80 -8.13
C THR A 69 -10.83 -10.42 -8.61
N LEU A 70 -11.95 -9.93 -8.09
CA LEU A 70 -12.45 -8.59 -8.37
C LEU A 70 -11.52 -7.51 -7.74
N TRP A 71 -11.13 -6.52 -8.55
CA TRP A 71 -10.19 -5.47 -8.13
C TRP A 71 -10.81 -4.50 -7.12
N ILE A 72 -11.99 -3.96 -7.42
CA ILE A 72 -12.73 -3.06 -6.52
C ILE A 72 -14.13 -3.64 -6.31
N PRO A 73 -14.39 -4.29 -5.15
CA PRO A 73 -15.53 -5.20 -5.03
C PRO A 73 -16.88 -4.55 -4.75
N ASP A 74 -16.91 -3.29 -4.31
CA ASP A 74 -18.14 -2.59 -3.92
C ASP A 74 -18.20 -1.19 -4.53
N LYS A 75 -19.42 -0.75 -4.86
CA LYS A 75 -19.68 0.56 -5.50
C LYS A 75 -19.29 1.74 -4.60
N GLU A 76 -19.40 1.58 -3.28
CA GLU A 76 -19.11 2.61 -2.29
C GLU A 76 -17.63 3.01 -2.29
N TYR A 77 -16.71 2.12 -2.66
CA TYR A 77 -15.31 2.48 -2.89
C TYR A 77 -15.17 3.53 -4.00
N PHE A 78 -15.91 3.39 -5.11
CA PHE A 78 -15.92 4.39 -6.17
C PHE A 78 -16.54 5.72 -5.75
N TRP A 79 -17.57 5.68 -4.89
CA TRP A 79 -18.14 6.91 -4.30
C TRP A 79 -17.12 7.60 -3.39
N GLY A 80 -16.40 6.82 -2.58
CA GLY A 80 -15.29 7.29 -1.75
C GLY A 80 -14.14 7.88 -2.56
N LEU A 81 -13.78 7.28 -3.70
CA LEU A 81 -12.79 7.82 -4.64
C LEU A 81 -13.25 9.16 -5.22
N SER A 82 -14.51 9.25 -5.67
CA SER A 82 -15.08 10.53 -6.14
C SER A 82 -15.04 11.61 -5.06
N LYS A 83 -15.35 11.26 -3.79
CA LYS A 83 -15.27 12.18 -2.66
C LYS A 83 -13.84 12.67 -2.45
N PHE A 84 -12.87 11.76 -2.46
CA PHE A 84 -11.44 12.07 -2.32
C PHE A 84 -10.93 13.00 -3.43
N LEU A 85 -11.33 12.74 -4.68
CA LEU A 85 -10.99 13.58 -5.83
C LEU A 85 -11.66 14.96 -5.83
N GLY A 86 -12.58 15.23 -4.88
CA GLY A 86 -13.33 16.48 -4.78
C GLY A 86 -14.35 16.65 -5.91
N THR A 87 -14.84 15.54 -6.47
CA THR A 87 -15.77 15.55 -7.61
C THR A 87 -17.20 15.17 -7.20
N HIS A 88 -18.16 15.56 -8.04
CA HIS A 88 -19.57 15.24 -7.83
C HIS A 88 -19.82 13.72 -7.83
N TRP A 89 -20.79 13.24 -7.03
CA TRP A 89 -21.08 11.81 -6.83
C TRP A 89 -21.36 11.01 -8.11
N LEU A 90 -21.79 11.68 -9.18
CA LEU A 90 -21.96 11.10 -10.52
C LEU A 90 -20.66 10.48 -11.05
N LEU A 91 -19.49 11.04 -10.74
CA LEU A 91 -18.22 10.45 -11.14
C LEU A 91 -18.00 9.08 -10.50
N GLY A 92 -18.46 8.88 -9.25
CA GLY A 92 -18.40 7.57 -8.61
C GLY A 92 -19.20 6.50 -9.36
N LYS A 93 -20.36 6.86 -9.93
CA LYS A 93 -21.12 5.93 -10.79
C LYS A 93 -20.40 5.64 -12.11
N ILE A 94 -19.78 6.65 -12.71
CA ILE A 94 -18.99 6.49 -13.94
C ILE A 94 -17.80 5.56 -13.69
N LEU A 95 -17.04 5.78 -12.61
CA LEU A 95 -15.92 4.93 -12.22
C LEU A 95 -16.37 3.48 -12.00
N SER A 96 -17.50 3.30 -11.30
CA SER A 96 -18.10 1.99 -11.08
C SER A 96 -18.49 1.28 -12.37
N LEU A 97 -19.02 2.00 -13.37
CA LEU A 97 -19.36 1.44 -14.69
C LEU A 97 -18.13 0.92 -15.45
N PHE A 98 -17.00 1.62 -15.37
CA PHE A 98 -15.80 1.26 -16.12
C PHE A 98 -14.89 0.26 -15.43
N PHE A 99 -14.78 0.35 -14.10
CA PHE A 99 -13.80 -0.43 -13.33
C PHE A 99 -14.46 -1.46 -12.41
N GLY A 100 -15.79 -1.45 -12.27
CA GLY A 100 -16.50 -2.33 -11.34
C GLY A 100 -16.52 -3.80 -11.70
N SER A 101 -16.12 -4.17 -12.92
CA SER A 101 -15.92 -5.56 -13.37
C SER A 101 -14.45 -5.90 -13.65
N MET A 102 -13.53 -4.97 -13.39
CA MET A 102 -12.10 -5.21 -13.61
C MET A 102 -11.56 -6.16 -12.54
N THR A 103 -10.80 -7.15 -12.98
CA THR A 103 -10.18 -8.14 -12.09
C THR A 103 -8.70 -7.84 -11.86
N THR A 104 -8.07 -8.54 -10.92
CA THR A 104 -6.63 -8.52 -10.66
C THR A 104 -6.09 -9.95 -10.74
N PRO A 105 -4.83 -10.18 -11.18
CA PRO A 105 -4.30 -11.50 -11.44
C PRO A 105 -3.97 -12.32 -10.17
N ALA A 106 -4.98 -12.72 -9.41
CA ALA A 106 -4.92 -13.67 -8.31
C ALA A 106 -6.16 -14.56 -8.29
N ALA A 107 -6.00 -15.82 -7.88
CA ALA A 107 -7.08 -16.80 -7.77
C ALA A 107 -7.87 -16.62 -6.48
N TRP A 108 -9.15 -16.27 -6.58
CA TRP A 108 -10.01 -15.94 -5.45
C TRP A 108 -10.32 -17.17 -4.60
N ASN A 109 -10.06 -17.10 -3.30
CA ASN A 109 -10.23 -18.18 -2.31
C ASN A 109 -9.52 -19.50 -2.66
N SER A 110 -8.57 -19.50 -3.59
CA SER A 110 -7.78 -20.69 -3.91
C SER A 110 -7.05 -21.21 -2.65
N PRO A 111 -6.91 -22.55 -2.47
CA PRO A 111 -6.20 -23.08 -1.32
C PRO A 111 -4.76 -22.57 -1.19
N LEU A 112 -4.33 -22.34 0.05
CA LEU A 112 -2.94 -21.99 0.34
C LEU A 112 -2.04 -23.16 -0.05
N ARG A 113 -0.90 -22.86 -0.68
CA ARG A 113 0.14 -23.85 -0.94
C ARG A 113 0.75 -24.34 0.37
N THR A 114 0.65 -25.64 0.62
CA THR A 114 1.17 -26.29 1.84
C THR A 114 2.60 -26.79 1.67
N GLY A 115 3.23 -27.17 2.78
CA GLY A 115 4.56 -27.81 2.78
C GLY A 115 5.74 -26.87 3.03
N GLU A 116 5.50 -25.58 3.22
CA GLU A 116 6.53 -24.59 3.55
C GLU A 116 5.97 -23.47 4.44
N LYS A 117 6.87 -22.73 5.09
CA LYS A 117 6.54 -21.54 5.87
C LYS A 117 6.94 -20.30 5.09
N TYR A 118 6.07 -19.31 5.05
CA TYR A 118 6.25 -18.11 4.26
C TYR A 118 6.65 -16.91 5.14
N PRO A 119 7.60 -16.07 4.70
CA PRO A 119 7.75 -14.73 5.25
C PRO A 119 6.45 -13.92 5.08
N LEU A 120 6.20 -13.01 6.02
CA LEU A 120 4.97 -12.21 6.08
C LEU A 120 5.26 -10.73 5.86
N ILE A 121 4.45 -10.10 5.02
CA ILE A 121 4.45 -8.65 4.79
C ILE A 121 3.10 -8.08 5.20
N ILE A 122 3.10 -7.16 6.16
CA ILE A 122 1.93 -6.29 6.41
C ILE A 122 2.04 -5.08 5.49
N PHE A 123 1.05 -4.86 4.63
CA PHE A 123 1.03 -3.76 3.67
C PHE A 123 0.03 -2.67 4.08
N SER A 124 0.46 -1.41 3.98
CA SER A 124 -0.28 -0.23 4.43
C SER A 124 -0.55 0.73 3.27
N HIS A 125 -1.83 1.08 3.04
CA HIS A 125 -2.26 1.86 1.87
C HIS A 125 -2.04 3.38 1.99
N GLY A 126 -2.08 4.13 0.87
CA GLY A 126 -2.03 5.60 0.89
C GLY A 126 -3.32 6.29 1.39
N LEU A 127 -3.28 7.62 1.56
CA LEU A 127 -4.48 8.43 1.82
C LEU A 127 -5.45 8.35 0.62
N GLY A 128 -6.75 8.15 0.87
CA GLY A 128 -7.75 7.98 -0.18
C GLY A 128 -7.67 6.63 -0.91
N ALA A 129 -6.79 5.72 -0.47
CA ALA A 129 -6.74 4.35 -0.95
C ALA A 129 -7.57 3.41 -0.06
N PHE A 130 -7.45 2.11 -0.30
CA PHE A 130 -8.02 1.01 0.48
C PHE A 130 -7.28 -0.29 0.12
N ARG A 131 -7.63 -1.43 0.72
CA ARG A 131 -6.81 -2.66 0.70
C ARG A 131 -6.54 -3.27 -0.68
N THR A 132 -7.33 -2.94 -1.69
CA THR A 132 -7.33 -3.67 -2.97
C THR A 132 -6.54 -3.00 -4.10
N ILE A 133 -6.11 -1.73 -3.94
CA ILE A 133 -5.51 -0.95 -5.05
C ILE A 133 -3.98 -0.98 -5.11
N TYR A 134 -3.38 -1.96 -4.45
CA TYR A 134 -1.94 -2.30 -4.50
C TYR A 134 -1.73 -3.77 -4.89
N SER A 135 -2.68 -4.35 -5.62
CA SER A 135 -2.66 -5.75 -5.99
C SER A 135 -1.45 -6.10 -6.86
N ALA A 136 -0.97 -5.19 -7.73
CA ALA A 136 0.24 -5.44 -8.53
C ALA A 136 1.50 -5.69 -7.67
N ILE A 137 1.59 -5.05 -6.50
CA ILE A 137 2.68 -5.28 -5.54
C ILE A 137 2.42 -6.56 -4.75
N GLY A 138 1.19 -6.72 -4.24
CA GLY A 138 0.79 -7.87 -3.42
C GLY A 138 0.93 -9.20 -4.16
N THR A 139 0.50 -9.26 -5.42
CA THR A 139 0.59 -10.46 -6.26
C THR A 139 2.03 -10.77 -6.67
N ASP A 140 2.85 -9.77 -6.99
CA ASP A 140 4.24 -10.00 -7.33
C ASP A 140 5.02 -10.54 -6.14
N LEU A 141 4.89 -9.93 -4.95
CA LEU A 141 5.51 -10.46 -3.73
C LEU A 141 5.01 -11.87 -3.39
N ALA A 142 3.70 -12.12 -3.50
CA ALA A 142 3.16 -13.46 -3.29
C ALA A 142 3.70 -14.49 -4.28
N SER A 143 3.88 -14.12 -5.56
CA SER A 143 4.46 -14.99 -6.57
C SER A 143 5.92 -15.38 -6.28
N TYR A 144 6.60 -14.66 -5.37
CA TYR A 144 7.95 -14.96 -4.89
C TYR A 144 7.98 -15.73 -3.55
N GLY A 145 6.82 -16.14 -3.04
CA GLY A 145 6.72 -16.94 -1.82
C GLY A 145 6.54 -16.13 -0.54
N PHE A 146 5.88 -14.97 -0.60
CA PHE A 146 5.48 -14.21 0.58
C PHE A 146 3.97 -14.32 0.82
N ILE A 147 3.55 -14.30 2.08
CA ILE A 147 2.17 -13.93 2.42
C ILE A 147 2.14 -12.41 2.60
N VAL A 148 1.20 -11.73 1.92
CA VAL A 148 1.03 -10.27 1.98
C VAL A 148 -0.36 -9.94 2.50
N ALA A 149 -0.43 -9.26 3.65
CA ALA A 149 -1.67 -8.81 4.26
C ALA A 149 -1.83 -7.29 4.09
N ALA A 150 -2.59 -6.88 3.08
CA ALA A 150 -2.90 -5.47 2.83
C ALA A 150 -4.05 -5.01 3.73
N VAL A 151 -3.73 -4.21 4.75
CA VAL A 151 -4.69 -3.72 5.76
C VAL A 151 -5.58 -2.63 5.16
N GLU A 152 -6.88 -2.69 5.45
CA GLU A 152 -7.81 -1.57 5.26
C GLU A 152 -7.90 -0.76 6.55
N HIS A 153 -7.49 0.51 6.50
CA HIS A 153 -7.40 1.37 7.68
C HIS A 153 -8.72 2.06 8.04
N ARG A 154 -9.04 2.15 9.34
CA ARG A 154 -10.34 2.64 9.87
C ARG A 154 -10.18 3.97 10.60
N ASP A 155 -9.09 4.63 10.31
CA ASP A 155 -8.68 5.94 10.81
C ASP A 155 -9.36 7.11 10.06
N GLY A 156 -10.20 6.79 9.07
CA GLY A 156 -10.82 7.77 8.18
C GLY A 156 -9.88 8.30 7.10
N SER A 157 -8.74 7.63 6.84
CA SER A 157 -7.88 7.91 5.68
C SER A 157 -8.28 7.14 4.42
N ALA A 158 -8.96 6.00 4.55
CA ALA A 158 -9.45 5.25 3.40
C ALA A 158 -10.52 6.05 2.64
N SER A 159 -10.56 5.93 1.30
CA SER A 159 -11.61 6.59 0.50
C SER A 159 -13.00 6.14 0.95
N ALA A 160 -13.14 4.83 1.15
CA ALA A 160 -14.22 4.19 1.87
C ALA A 160 -13.67 2.93 2.57
N THR A 161 -14.31 2.50 3.64
CA THR A 161 -14.16 1.20 4.30
C THR A 161 -15.51 0.84 4.91
N TYR A 162 -15.70 -0.41 5.31
CA TYR A 162 -16.90 -0.81 6.04
C TYR A 162 -16.59 -1.68 7.26
N PHE A 163 -17.61 -1.82 8.09
CA PHE A 163 -17.70 -2.74 9.22
C PHE A 163 -19.19 -3.09 9.43
N PHE A 164 -19.52 -3.92 10.42
CA PHE A 164 -20.90 -4.23 10.80
C PHE A 164 -21.18 -3.74 12.22
N LYS A 165 -22.37 -3.18 12.45
CA LYS A 165 -22.71 -2.57 13.75
C LYS A 165 -22.86 -3.61 14.86
N ASP A 166 -23.28 -4.81 14.50
CA ASP A 166 -23.53 -5.93 15.39
C ASP A 166 -23.43 -7.25 14.60
N GLN A 167 -23.48 -8.36 15.32
CA GLN A 167 -23.42 -9.72 14.76
C GLN A 167 -24.55 -9.99 13.76
N SER A 168 -25.77 -9.51 14.03
CA SER A 168 -26.92 -9.69 13.13
C SER A 168 -26.71 -8.97 11.81
N ALA A 169 -26.17 -7.75 11.84
CA ALA A 169 -25.80 -7.00 10.63
C ALA A 169 -24.71 -7.72 9.83
N ALA A 170 -23.76 -8.40 10.49
CA ALA A 170 -22.75 -9.21 9.81
C ALA A 170 -23.36 -10.42 9.08
N GLU A 171 -24.27 -11.16 9.74
CA GLU A 171 -24.92 -12.35 9.19
C GLU A 171 -25.73 -12.05 7.92
N ILE A 172 -26.43 -10.92 7.88
CA ILE A 172 -27.17 -10.47 6.68
C ILE A 172 -26.34 -9.57 5.76
N ARG A 173 -25.03 -9.43 6.03
CA ARG A 173 -24.07 -8.60 5.26
C ARG A 173 -24.50 -7.13 5.09
N ASN A 174 -25.16 -6.55 6.10
CA ASN A 174 -25.56 -5.14 6.14
C ASN A 174 -24.38 -4.23 6.52
N LYS A 175 -23.58 -3.89 5.52
CA LYS A 175 -22.35 -3.08 5.65
C LYS A 175 -22.68 -1.66 6.13
N THR A 176 -21.98 -1.21 7.18
CA THR A 176 -21.92 0.20 7.57
C THR A 176 -20.65 0.84 7.03
N TRP A 177 -20.82 1.82 6.15
CA TRP A 177 -19.72 2.47 5.45
C TRP A 177 -19.18 3.69 6.19
N LEU A 178 -17.85 3.77 6.25
CA LEU A 178 -17.09 4.93 6.67
C LEU A 178 -16.37 5.49 5.45
N TYR A 179 -16.45 6.80 5.25
CA TYR A 179 -15.79 7.48 4.14
C TYR A 179 -14.65 8.35 4.65
N LEU A 180 -13.72 8.69 3.75
CA LEU A 180 -12.62 9.61 4.02
C LEU A 180 -13.10 10.83 4.83
N ARG A 181 -12.42 11.08 5.95
CA ARG A 181 -12.58 12.29 6.75
C ARG A 181 -11.77 13.42 6.10
N THR A 182 -12.47 14.50 5.77
CA THR A 182 -11.86 15.76 5.36
C THR A 182 -11.59 16.63 6.58
N LEU A 183 -10.58 17.49 6.51
CA LEU A 183 -10.30 18.46 7.57
C LEU A 183 -11.51 19.37 7.81
N GLY A 184 -11.87 19.53 9.08
CA GLY A 184 -12.89 20.47 9.53
C GLY A 184 -12.45 21.93 9.38
N LYS A 185 -13.41 22.86 9.41
CA LYS A 185 -13.11 24.30 9.40
C LYS A 185 -12.36 24.66 10.69
N GLY A 186 -11.15 25.19 10.56
CA GLY A 186 -10.31 25.57 11.70
C GLY A 186 -9.54 24.41 12.35
N GLU A 187 -9.66 23.19 11.83
CA GLU A 187 -8.90 22.04 12.30
C GLU A 187 -7.47 22.05 11.75
N GLU A 188 -6.49 21.80 12.62
CA GLU A 188 -5.09 21.65 12.20
C GLU A 188 -4.85 20.26 11.58
N GLU A 189 -4.13 20.24 10.46
CA GLU A 189 -3.89 18.99 9.73
C GLU A 189 -2.93 18.05 10.45
N PHE A 190 -1.86 18.59 11.05
CA PHE A 190 -0.83 17.74 11.66
C PHE A 190 -1.36 16.89 12.82
N PRO A 191 -2.08 17.44 13.83
CA PRO A 191 -2.63 16.61 14.91
C PRO A 191 -3.54 15.49 14.41
N LEU A 192 -4.41 15.77 13.43
CA LEU A 192 -5.27 14.75 12.82
C LEU A 192 -4.45 13.65 12.13
N ARG A 193 -3.49 14.03 11.27
CA ARG A 193 -2.69 13.06 10.52
C ARG A 193 -1.78 12.25 11.42
N ASN A 194 -1.24 12.86 12.47
CA ASN A 194 -0.38 12.20 13.44
C ASN A 194 -1.18 11.23 14.32
N GLU A 195 -2.43 11.55 14.67
CA GLU A 195 -3.31 10.59 15.34
C GLU A 195 -3.67 9.41 14.43
N GLN A 196 -3.98 9.71 13.17
CA GLN A 196 -4.22 8.69 12.15
C GLN A 196 -3.00 7.76 11.97
N VAL A 197 -1.77 8.28 11.88
CA VAL A 197 -0.60 7.40 11.68
C VAL A 197 -0.38 6.44 12.85
N ARG A 198 -0.66 6.88 14.09
CA ARG A 198 -0.63 6.03 15.29
C ARG A 198 -1.69 4.93 15.22
N GLN A 199 -2.95 5.29 14.94
CA GLN A 199 -4.00 4.30 14.75
C GLN A 199 -3.64 3.27 13.68
N ARG A 200 -3.05 3.72 12.56
CA ARG A 200 -2.66 2.82 11.47
C ARG A 200 -1.52 1.88 11.86
N ALA A 201 -0.59 2.32 12.71
CA ALA A 201 0.46 1.47 13.25
C ALA A 201 -0.10 0.40 14.21
N GLU A 202 -1.09 0.78 15.03
CA GLU A 202 -1.85 -0.15 15.86
C GLU A 202 -2.57 -1.20 15.00
N GLU A 203 -3.29 -0.77 13.95
CA GLU A 203 -4.00 -1.67 13.02
C GLU A 203 -3.03 -2.63 12.30
N CYS A 204 -1.84 -2.19 11.90
CA CYS A 204 -0.80 -3.07 11.35
C CYS A 204 -0.33 -4.12 12.38
N SER A 205 -0.14 -3.69 13.64
CA SER A 205 0.29 -4.57 14.74
C SER A 205 -0.79 -5.57 15.14
N GLN A 206 -2.05 -5.15 15.10
CA GLN A 206 -3.23 -6.00 15.32
C GLN A 206 -3.39 -7.04 14.22
N ALA A 207 -3.24 -6.65 12.95
CA ALA A 207 -3.25 -7.57 11.82
C ALA A 207 -2.13 -8.62 11.93
N LEU A 208 -0.92 -8.20 12.30
CA LEU A 208 0.17 -9.13 12.58
C LEU A 208 -0.18 -10.10 13.72
N SER A 209 -0.64 -9.59 14.86
CA SER A 209 -1.01 -10.42 16.01
C SER A 209 -2.05 -11.48 15.64
N MET A 210 -3.06 -11.10 14.86
CA MET A 210 -4.09 -12.02 14.42
C MET A 210 -3.56 -13.09 13.48
N ILE A 211 -2.71 -12.74 12.50
CA ILE A 211 -2.12 -13.72 11.59
C ILE A 211 -1.24 -14.71 12.36
N LEU A 212 -0.46 -14.23 13.33
CA LEU A 212 0.35 -15.09 14.21
C LEU A 212 -0.51 -15.97 15.14
N ASP A 213 -1.68 -15.49 15.55
CA ASP A 213 -2.63 -16.28 16.32
C ASP A 213 -3.23 -17.42 15.47
N MET A 214 -3.65 -17.13 14.24
CA MET A 214 -4.14 -18.16 13.29
C MET A 214 -3.05 -19.18 12.97
N ASP A 215 -1.82 -18.72 12.75
CA ASP A 215 -0.65 -19.57 12.55
C ASP A 215 -0.34 -20.50 13.74
N ARG A 216 -0.69 -20.09 14.97
CA ARG A 216 -0.61 -20.94 16.17
C ARG A 216 -1.83 -21.86 16.36
N GLY A 217 -2.78 -21.86 15.43
CA GLY A 217 -3.98 -22.67 15.47
C GLY A 217 -5.12 -22.10 16.32
N LYS A 218 -5.09 -20.80 16.64
CA LYS A 218 -6.26 -20.15 17.24
C LYS A 218 -7.39 -20.13 16.21
N SER A 219 -8.51 -20.77 16.53
CA SER A 219 -9.70 -20.70 15.68
C SER A 219 -10.25 -19.28 15.71
N VAL A 220 -10.33 -18.65 14.54
CA VAL A 220 -10.91 -17.32 14.36
C VAL A 220 -11.93 -17.40 13.24
N LYS A 221 -13.15 -16.91 13.46
CA LYS A 221 -14.20 -16.92 12.43
C LYS A 221 -14.09 -15.67 11.57
N ASN A 222 -13.88 -15.82 10.26
CA ASN A 222 -13.95 -14.73 9.30
C ASN A 222 -15.42 -14.23 9.21
N VAL A 223 -15.65 -12.96 9.50
CA VAL A 223 -16.97 -12.34 9.50
C VAL A 223 -17.59 -12.30 8.09
N LEU A 224 -16.77 -12.35 7.04
CA LEU A 224 -17.23 -12.25 5.65
C LEU A 224 -17.85 -13.54 5.11
N ASP A 225 -17.65 -14.68 5.80
CA ASP A 225 -18.16 -16.00 5.40
C ASP A 225 -17.77 -16.33 3.95
N LEU A 226 -16.46 -16.41 3.70
CA LEU A 226 -15.86 -16.77 2.42
C LEU A 226 -15.41 -18.24 2.41
N GLU A 227 -15.24 -18.80 1.22
CA GLU A 227 -14.85 -20.21 1.03
C GLU A 227 -13.42 -20.53 1.50
N PHE A 228 -12.56 -19.52 1.61
CA PHE A 228 -11.20 -19.71 2.12
C PHE A 228 -11.22 -20.09 3.59
N ASP A 229 -10.83 -21.33 3.90
CA ASP A 229 -10.65 -21.80 5.26
C ASP A 229 -9.37 -21.19 5.87
N VAL A 230 -9.54 -20.38 6.91
CA VAL A 230 -8.45 -19.70 7.61
C VAL A 230 -7.57 -20.64 8.42
N GLU A 231 -8.04 -21.86 8.72
CA GLU A 231 -7.22 -22.88 9.39
C GLU A 231 -6.03 -23.33 8.52
N GLN A 232 -6.09 -23.11 7.21
CA GLN A 232 -4.96 -23.31 6.29
C GLN A 232 -3.73 -22.46 6.66
N LEU A 233 -3.91 -21.35 7.39
CA LEU A 233 -2.80 -20.52 7.85
C LEU A 233 -2.03 -21.12 9.03
N LYS A 234 -2.53 -22.19 9.66
CA LYS A 234 -1.86 -22.86 10.76
C LYS A 234 -0.48 -23.38 10.32
N ASP A 235 0.54 -23.09 11.11
CA ASP A 235 1.94 -23.47 10.87
C ASP A 235 2.50 -23.03 9.49
N SER A 236 1.93 -21.98 8.90
CA SER A 236 2.29 -21.47 7.57
C SER A 236 3.21 -20.24 7.57
N ILE A 237 3.40 -19.59 8.73
CA ILE A 237 4.16 -18.33 8.83
C ILE A 237 5.56 -18.58 9.38
N ASP A 238 6.57 -18.04 8.70
CA ASP A 238 7.91 -17.90 9.27
C ASP A 238 7.94 -16.67 10.19
N ARG A 239 7.74 -16.93 11.48
CA ARG A 239 7.52 -15.91 12.53
C ARG A 239 8.72 -14.98 12.75
N ASP A 240 9.92 -15.36 12.28
CA ASP A 240 11.12 -14.55 12.40
C ASP A 240 11.35 -13.65 11.17
N LYS A 241 10.49 -13.75 10.15
CA LYS A 241 10.64 -13.09 8.85
C LYS A 241 9.44 -12.21 8.52
N ILE A 242 9.26 -11.18 9.33
CA ILE A 242 8.12 -10.25 9.24
C ILE A 242 8.61 -8.88 8.80
N ALA A 243 8.00 -8.31 7.75
CA ALA A 243 8.26 -6.96 7.29
C ALA A 243 6.97 -6.13 7.22
N VAL A 244 7.14 -4.80 7.22
CA VAL A 244 6.04 -3.86 6.96
C VAL A 244 6.38 -3.02 5.73
N MET A 245 5.44 -2.92 4.80
CA MET A 245 5.57 -2.12 3.59
C MET A 245 4.39 -1.16 3.49
N GLY A 246 4.57 -0.04 2.82
CA GLY A 246 3.45 0.86 2.60
C GLY A 246 3.76 2.03 1.69
N HIS A 247 2.72 2.57 1.07
CA HIS A 247 2.82 3.64 0.10
C HIS A 247 2.25 4.96 0.60
N SER A 248 2.93 6.08 0.33
CA SER A 248 2.44 7.43 0.65
C SER A 248 2.21 7.59 2.15
N PHE A 249 0.98 7.80 2.60
CA PHE A 249 0.64 7.75 4.03
C PHE A 249 1.02 6.38 4.64
N GLY A 250 0.85 5.28 3.91
CA GLY A 250 1.34 3.95 4.32
C GLY A 250 2.85 3.89 4.50
N GLY A 251 3.62 4.71 3.77
CA GLY A 251 5.05 4.88 4.01
C GLY A 251 5.34 5.54 5.36
N ALA A 252 4.54 6.51 5.80
CA ALA A 252 4.63 7.03 7.17
C ALA A 252 4.22 5.99 8.22
N THR A 253 3.23 5.16 7.93
CA THR A 253 2.82 4.05 8.81
C THR A 253 3.93 3.03 8.97
N VAL A 254 4.70 2.70 7.93
CA VAL A 254 5.91 1.86 8.05
C VAL A 254 6.82 2.39 9.17
N LEU A 255 7.12 3.69 9.18
CA LEU A 255 7.99 4.29 10.19
C LEU A 255 7.38 4.21 11.59
N GLN A 256 6.10 4.54 11.73
CA GLN A 256 5.41 4.49 13.02
C GLN A 256 5.34 3.06 13.56
N THR A 257 4.95 2.09 12.73
CA THR A 257 4.89 0.67 13.08
C THR A 257 6.25 0.12 13.52
N LEU A 258 7.33 0.41 12.79
CA LEU A 258 8.67 -0.04 13.18
C LEU A 258 9.11 0.55 14.52
N SER A 259 8.70 1.79 14.83
CA SER A 259 9.00 2.45 16.10
C SER A 259 8.22 1.86 17.28
N GLU A 260 7.07 1.25 17.04
CA GLU A 260 6.15 0.77 18.09
C GLU A 260 6.19 -0.75 18.28
N ASP A 261 6.49 -1.51 17.23
CA ASP A 261 6.43 -2.97 17.24
C ASP A 261 7.71 -3.61 16.72
N GLN A 262 8.46 -4.23 17.63
CA GLN A 262 9.77 -4.84 17.38
C GLN A 262 9.69 -6.23 16.72
N ARG A 263 8.47 -6.77 16.52
CA ARG A 263 8.28 -8.02 15.76
C ARG A 263 8.59 -7.83 14.28
N PHE A 264 8.34 -6.64 13.75
CA PHE A 264 8.75 -6.27 12.40
C PHE A 264 10.27 -6.14 12.35
N ARG A 265 10.89 -6.82 11.38
CA ARG A 265 12.35 -6.95 11.25
C ARG A 265 12.97 -5.92 10.31
N CYS A 266 12.22 -5.44 9.33
CA CYS A 266 12.60 -4.36 8.43
C CYS A 266 11.34 -3.71 7.82
N GLY A 267 11.50 -2.57 7.17
CA GLY A 267 10.41 -1.95 6.43
C GLY A 267 10.81 -1.22 5.16
N ILE A 268 9.84 -1.09 4.26
CA ILE A 268 10.01 -0.44 2.96
C ILE A 268 8.90 0.60 2.79
N ALA A 269 9.30 1.86 2.72
CA ALA A 269 8.41 3.00 2.56
C ALA A 269 8.43 3.47 1.10
N LEU A 270 7.36 3.16 0.38
CA LEU A 270 7.17 3.55 -1.02
C LEU A 270 6.65 4.97 -1.07
N ASP A 271 7.46 5.89 -1.58
CA ASP A 271 7.14 7.29 -1.80
C ASP A 271 6.50 7.97 -0.58
N ALA A 272 7.14 7.79 0.57
CA ALA A 272 6.55 8.09 1.87
C ALA A 272 6.14 9.56 2.00
N TRP A 273 4.92 9.81 2.46
CA TRP A 273 4.46 11.14 2.86
C TRP A 273 4.79 11.34 4.33
N MET A 274 5.90 12.02 4.63
CA MET A 274 6.47 12.11 5.98
C MET A 274 5.76 13.14 6.88
N PHE A 275 4.77 13.86 6.35
CA PHE A 275 4.02 14.89 7.10
C PHE A 275 3.42 14.37 8.43
N PRO A 276 2.79 13.19 8.48
CA PRO A 276 2.11 12.66 9.67
C PRO A 276 3.05 12.17 10.79
N VAL A 277 4.34 11.95 10.49
CA VAL A 277 5.30 11.35 11.43
C VAL A 277 5.79 12.41 12.41
N GLY A 278 5.67 12.12 13.71
CA GLY A 278 6.20 12.96 14.79
C GLY A 278 7.74 12.94 14.84
N ASP A 279 8.35 14.04 15.28
CA ASP A 279 9.82 14.17 15.32
C ASP A 279 10.48 13.12 16.24
N GLU A 280 9.75 12.65 17.27
CA GLU A 280 10.18 11.63 18.21
C GLU A 280 10.39 10.24 17.59
N VAL A 281 9.77 9.97 16.43
CA VAL A 281 9.80 8.66 15.77
C VAL A 281 11.12 8.42 15.04
N TYR A 282 11.73 9.47 14.47
CA TYR A 282 12.92 9.33 13.62
C TYR A 282 14.11 8.68 14.35
N SER A 283 14.23 8.93 15.66
CA SER A 283 15.26 8.35 16.51
C SER A 283 14.87 7.01 17.14
N ARG A 284 13.69 6.45 16.85
CA ARG A 284 13.16 5.23 17.51
C ARG A 284 12.96 4.03 16.58
N ILE A 285 13.54 4.05 15.39
CA ILE A 285 13.47 2.94 14.42
C ILE A 285 14.80 2.17 14.44
N PRO A 286 14.95 1.09 15.22
CA PRO A 286 16.18 0.29 15.21
C PRO A 286 16.35 -0.57 13.95
N GLN A 287 15.24 -0.95 13.30
CA GLN A 287 15.23 -1.85 12.16
C GLN A 287 15.79 -1.21 10.88
N PRO A 288 16.29 -2.00 9.92
CA PRO A 288 16.57 -1.55 8.56
C PRO A 288 15.33 -0.93 7.88
N LEU A 289 15.53 0.21 7.21
CA LEU A 289 14.46 0.95 6.53
C LEU A 289 14.90 1.37 5.13
N PHE A 290 14.06 1.07 4.14
CA PHE A 290 14.29 1.43 2.73
C PHE A 290 13.24 2.43 2.23
N PHE A 291 13.68 3.54 1.66
CA PHE A 291 12.83 4.48 0.94
C PHE A 291 12.94 4.25 -0.58
N ILE A 292 11.82 4.00 -1.25
CA ILE A 292 11.76 3.90 -2.71
C ILE A 292 10.84 5.02 -3.19
N ASN A 293 11.43 6.05 -3.79
CA ASN A 293 10.72 7.29 -4.13
C ASN A 293 10.35 7.35 -5.60
N SER A 294 9.27 8.07 -5.91
CA SER A 294 9.07 8.58 -7.26
C SER A 294 9.83 9.89 -7.47
N GLU A 295 10.14 10.22 -8.72
CA GLU A 295 10.91 11.43 -9.03
C GLU A 295 10.08 12.70 -8.83
N HIS A 296 8.80 12.68 -9.22
CA HIS A 296 7.99 13.89 -9.30
C HIS A 296 7.11 14.15 -8.06
N PHE A 297 7.03 13.22 -7.10
CA PHE A 297 6.27 13.44 -5.86
C PHE A 297 7.06 14.18 -4.78
N GLN A 298 8.37 13.93 -4.71
CA GLN A 298 9.19 14.35 -3.59
C GLN A 298 9.45 15.87 -3.58
N TYR A 299 9.69 16.41 -2.39
CA TYR A 299 10.03 17.82 -2.18
C TYR A 299 10.98 17.99 -0.98
N PRO A 300 11.75 19.10 -0.90
CA PRO A 300 12.86 19.21 0.06
C PRO A 300 12.50 18.95 1.52
N SER A 301 11.39 19.48 2.02
CA SER A 301 10.99 19.28 3.42
C SER A 301 10.56 17.84 3.73
N ASN A 302 10.06 17.09 2.74
CA ASN A 302 9.77 15.65 2.89
C ASN A 302 11.08 14.85 2.95
N ILE A 303 12.01 15.12 2.03
CA ILE A 303 13.33 14.46 2.00
C ILE A 303 14.13 14.77 3.27
N LEU A 304 14.08 15.99 3.79
CA LEU A 304 14.72 16.34 5.07
C LEU A 304 14.20 15.47 6.21
N ARG A 305 12.90 15.19 6.27
CA ARG A 305 12.32 14.28 7.27
C ARG A 305 12.78 12.82 7.08
N MET A 306 12.88 12.34 5.83
CA MET A 306 13.49 11.02 5.57
C MET A 306 14.94 10.96 6.05
N LYS A 307 15.73 12.02 5.79
CA LYS A 307 17.13 12.12 6.23
C LYS A 307 17.28 12.16 7.75
N LYS A 308 16.30 12.68 8.51
CA LYS A 308 16.29 12.57 9.99
C LYS A 308 16.31 11.13 10.49
N CYS A 309 15.91 10.15 9.68
CA CYS A 309 15.94 8.73 10.04
C CYS A 309 17.34 8.10 9.92
N TYR A 310 18.32 8.80 9.34
CA TYR A 310 19.69 8.33 9.15
C TYR A 310 20.51 8.65 10.39
N SER A 311 21.15 7.63 10.96
CA SER A 311 22.12 7.78 12.04
C SER A 311 23.18 6.68 11.94
N PRO A 312 24.41 6.91 12.46
CA PRO A 312 25.42 5.86 12.53
C PRO A 312 24.87 4.57 13.17
N GLY A 313 25.25 3.41 12.60
CA GLY A 313 24.81 2.10 13.08
C GLY A 313 23.37 1.72 12.70
N ARG A 314 22.63 2.56 11.95
CA ARG A 314 21.30 2.23 11.42
C ARG A 314 21.34 2.02 9.92
N GLU A 315 20.82 0.87 9.50
CA GLU A 315 20.73 0.50 8.09
C GLU A 315 19.62 1.28 7.39
N ARG A 316 20.02 2.19 6.49
CA ARG A 316 19.09 3.03 5.72
C ARG A 316 19.49 3.01 4.25
N LYS A 317 18.50 2.84 3.40
CA LYS A 317 18.67 2.94 1.95
C LYS A 317 17.62 3.88 1.37
N MET A 318 17.96 4.50 0.25
CA MET A 318 17.05 5.35 -0.49
C MET A 318 17.40 5.28 -1.96
N ILE A 319 16.38 5.14 -2.81
CA ILE A 319 16.48 5.26 -4.26
C ILE A 319 15.31 6.10 -4.79
N THR A 320 15.50 6.70 -5.96
CA THR A 320 14.44 7.37 -6.72
C THR A 320 14.33 6.75 -8.10
N ILE A 321 13.12 6.41 -8.53
CA ILE A 321 12.85 5.87 -9.88
C ILE A 321 12.68 7.05 -10.84
N ARG A 322 13.54 7.15 -11.86
CA ARG A 322 13.54 8.24 -12.84
C ARG A 322 12.24 8.30 -13.64
N GLY A 323 11.77 9.52 -13.92
CA GLY A 323 10.57 9.80 -14.71
C GLY A 323 9.27 9.29 -14.07
N SER A 324 9.29 8.81 -12.82
CA SER A 324 8.12 8.23 -12.17
C SER A 324 7.32 9.27 -11.38
N VAL A 325 6.03 9.02 -11.26
CA VAL A 325 5.06 9.81 -10.47
C VAL A 325 4.53 9.00 -9.31
N HIS A 326 3.90 9.67 -8.34
CA HIS A 326 3.35 9.05 -7.13
C HIS A 326 2.46 7.83 -7.38
N GLN A 327 1.68 7.87 -8.47
CA GLN A 327 0.73 6.82 -8.82
C GLN A 327 1.38 5.58 -9.46
N ASN A 328 2.66 5.61 -9.81
CA ASN A 328 3.35 4.43 -10.35
C ASN A 328 3.39 3.23 -9.37
N PHE A 329 3.18 3.47 -8.07
CA PHE A 329 3.08 2.42 -7.04
C PHE A 329 1.64 1.91 -6.81
N VAL A 330 0.64 2.43 -7.52
CA VAL A 330 -0.78 2.14 -7.31
C VAL A 330 -1.37 1.50 -8.56
N ASP A 331 -2.29 0.54 -8.42
CA ASP A 331 -2.87 -0.21 -9.53
C ASP A 331 -3.54 0.67 -10.61
N PHE A 332 -4.00 1.87 -10.24
CA PHE A 332 -4.56 2.85 -11.19
C PHE A 332 -3.60 3.22 -12.33
N THR A 333 -2.28 3.06 -12.13
CA THR A 333 -1.30 3.25 -13.21
C THR A 333 -1.51 2.26 -14.36
N PHE A 334 -2.12 1.10 -14.12
CA PHE A 334 -2.43 0.09 -15.14
C PHE A 334 -3.85 0.22 -15.69
N ALA A 335 -4.77 0.83 -14.95
CA ALA A 335 -6.19 0.90 -15.29
C ALA A 335 -6.51 1.82 -16.50
N THR A 336 -5.57 2.66 -16.96
CA THR A 336 -5.80 3.62 -18.06
C THR A 336 -4.74 3.51 -19.17
N GLY A 337 -5.11 3.90 -20.40
CA GLY A 337 -4.18 3.98 -21.54
C GLY A 337 -3.09 5.06 -21.35
N LYS A 338 -1.97 4.95 -22.07
CA LYS A 338 -0.75 5.78 -21.89
C LYS A 338 -1.01 7.29 -21.91
N ILE A 339 -1.66 7.79 -22.97
CA ILE A 339 -1.92 9.24 -23.16
C ILE A 339 -2.71 9.82 -21.98
N MET A 340 -3.73 9.09 -21.54
CA MET A 340 -4.65 9.55 -20.51
C MET A 340 -4.06 9.37 -19.11
N GLY A 341 -3.29 8.30 -18.90
CA GLY A 341 -2.55 8.09 -17.66
C GLY A 341 -1.55 9.21 -17.41
N CYS A 342 -0.82 9.69 -18.43
CA CYS A 342 0.09 10.82 -18.27
C CYS A 342 -0.65 12.14 -17.98
N LEU A 343 -1.73 12.44 -18.70
CA LEU A 343 -2.50 13.68 -18.49
C LEU A 343 -3.21 13.73 -17.13
N PHE A 344 -3.51 12.58 -16.51
CA PHE A 344 -4.03 12.51 -15.14
C PHE A 344 -2.95 12.21 -14.08
N THR A 345 -1.66 12.26 -14.44
CA THR A 345 -0.53 11.93 -13.54
C THR A 345 -0.63 10.55 -12.90
N LEU A 346 -1.37 9.62 -13.53
CA LEU A 346 -1.43 8.19 -13.18
C LEU A 346 -0.24 7.42 -13.74
N LYS A 347 0.43 7.97 -14.77
CA LYS A 347 1.65 7.44 -15.40
C LYS A 347 2.69 8.55 -15.49
N GLY A 348 3.94 8.20 -15.22
CA GLY A 348 5.09 9.07 -15.45
C GLY A 348 5.61 8.96 -16.89
N GLU A 349 6.82 9.46 -17.10
CA GLU A 349 7.59 9.30 -18.33
C GLU A 349 8.06 7.84 -18.51
N ILE A 350 8.42 7.20 -17.39
CA ILE A 350 8.77 5.78 -17.34
C ILE A 350 7.54 4.90 -17.51
N ASP A 351 7.71 3.75 -18.17
CA ASP A 351 6.66 2.74 -18.27
C ASP A 351 6.25 2.21 -16.89
N SER A 352 4.94 2.03 -16.68
CA SER A 352 4.40 1.58 -15.40
C SER A 352 4.90 0.21 -14.97
N ASN A 353 5.07 -0.75 -15.90
CA ASN A 353 5.58 -2.08 -15.57
C ASN A 353 7.07 -2.02 -15.23
N VAL A 354 7.84 -1.19 -15.94
CA VAL A 354 9.26 -1.00 -15.66
C VAL A 354 9.46 -0.37 -14.28
N ALA A 355 8.73 0.71 -13.96
CA ALA A 355 8.79 1.36 -12.66
C ALA A 355 8.42 0.41 -11.52
N LEU A 356 7.30 -0.31 -11.65
CA LEU A 356 6.89 -1.29 -10.65
C LEU A 356 7.89 -2.44 -10.51
N GLY A 357 8.39 -2.97 -11.63
CA GLY A 357 9.39 -4.03 -11.64
C GLY A 357 10.72 -3.63 -10.99
N LEU A 358 11.15 -2.37 -11.12
CA LEU A 358 12.31 -1.84 -10.38
C LEU A 358 12.03 -1.78 -8.88
N SER A 359 10.87 -1.22 -8.49
CA SER A 359 10.45 -1.14 -7.09
C SER A 359 10.38 -2.52 -6.43
N ASN A 360 9.74 -3.49 -7.08
CA ASN A 360 9.54 -4.82 -6.52
C ASN A 360 10.85 -5.60 -6.42
N ARG A 361 11.70 -5.58 -7.45
CA ARG A 361 13.01 -6.27 -7.42
C ARG A 361 13.95 -5.68 -6.37
N ALA A 362 13.99 -4.34 -6.25
CA ALA A 362 14.74 -3.69 -5.18
C ALA A 362 14.20 -4.06 -3.80
N SER A 363 12.87 -4.15 -3.66
CA SER A 363 12.21 -4.58 -2.43
C SER A 363 12.55 -6.02 -2.06
N LEU A 364 12.50 -6.95 -3.03
CA LEU A 364 12.83 -8.37 -2.83
C LEU A 364 14.29 -8.56 -2.38
N ALA A 365 15.23 -7.86 -3.01
CA ALA A 365 16.64 -7.88 -2.59
C ALA A 365 16.81 -7.35 -1.15
N PHE A 366 16.14 -6.24 -0.82
CA PHE A 366 16.18 -5.68 0.52
C PHE A 366 15.58 -6.63 1.57
N LEU A 367 14.41 -7.21 1.29
CA LEU A 367 13.74 -8.20 2.13
C LEU A 367 14.63 -9.43 2.33
N GLN A 368 15.26 -9.94 1.27
CA GLN A 368 16.20 -11.05 1.39
C GLN A 368 17.33 -10.76 2.35
N LYS A 369 17.98 -9.60 2.17
CA LYS A 369 19.13 -9.20 2.98
C LYS A 369 18.79 -9.07 4.47
N TYR A 370 17.64 -8.50 4.81
CA TYR A 370 17.30 -8.16 6.19
C TYR A 370 16.33 -9.12 6.88
N LEU A 371 15.69 -10.04 6.15
CA LEU A 371 14.95 -11.18 6.70
C LEU A 371 15.75 -12.51 6.64
N GLY A 372 16.93 -12.52 6.02
CA GLY A 372 17.76 -13.74 5.89
C GLY A 372 17.11 -14.81 5.01
N LEU A 373 16.47 -14.40 3.91
CA LEU A 373 15.77 -15.32 3.01
C LEU A 373 16.77 -16.18 2.22
N GLN A 374 16.45 -17.46 2.05
CA GLN A 374 17.21 -18.39 1.22
C GLN A 374 16.59 -18.44 -0.18
N LYS A 375 16.76 -17.35 -0.93
CA LYS A 375 16.31 -17.15 -2.32
C LYS A 375 17.44 -16.48 -3.11
N ASP A 376 17.26 -16.29 -4.41
CA ASP A 376 18.25 -15.66 -5.28
C ASP A 376 17.96 -14.16 -5.54
N PHE A 377 17.26 -13.46 -4.63
CA PHE A 377 16.90 -12.05 -4.82
C PHE A 377 18.10 -11.11 -4.71
N ASN A 378 19.22 -11.57 -4.15
CA ASN A 378 20.50 -10.87 -4.15
C ASN A 378 21.03 -10.56 -5.57
N GLN A 379 20.53 -11.25 -6.60
CA GLN A 379 20.80 -10.88 -8.00
C GLN A 379 20.39 -9.43 -8.33
N TRP A 380 19.50 -8.82 -7.52
CA TRP A 380 19.06 -7.42 -7.66
C TRP A 380 19.65 -6.48 -6.59
N ASP A 381 20.68 -6.89 -5.84
CA ASP A 381 21.32 -6.04 -4.81
C ASP A 381 21.78 -4.68 -5.37
N ALA A 382 22.19 -4.64 -6.64
CA ALA A 382 22.56 -3.42 -7.34
C ALA A 382 21.44 -2.36 -7.33
N LEU A 383 20.17 -2.78 -7.39
CA LEU A 383 19.02 -1.88 -7.39
C LEU A 383 18.84 -1.17 -6.04
N ILE A 384 19.21 -1.81 -4.92
CA ILE A 384 19.17 -1.18 -3.59
C ILE A 384 20.11 0.02 -3.52
N GLU A 385 21.23 -0.05 -4.25
CA GLU A 385 22.22 1.02 -4.34
C GLU A 385 21.90 2.03 -5.48
N GLY A 386 20.76 1.89 -6.14
CA GLY A 386 20.36 2.76 -7.26
C GLY A 386 21.22 2.57 -8.52
N LYS A 387 21.84 1.40 -8.69
CA LYS A 387 22.67 1.07 -9.88
C LYS A 387 21.82 0.46 -10.99
N ASP A 388 21.11 1.33 -11.70
CA ASP A 388 20.34 1.06 -12.91
C ASP A 388 20.14 2.40 -13.63
N ASP A 389 20.08 2.41 -14.96
CA ASP A 389 19.93 3.65 -15.74
C ASP A 389 18.65 4.43 -15.39
N SER A 390 17.61 3.71 -14.96
CA SER A 390 16.31 4.27 -14.54
C SER A 390 16.25 4.59 -13.04
N LEU A 391 17.36 4.47 -12.31
CA LEU A 391 17.43 4.76 -10.87
C LEU A 391 18.39 5.92 -10.57
N ILE A 392 18.10 6.60 -9.46
CA ILE A 392 18.97 7.58 -8.82
C ILE A 392 19.31 7.02 -7.44
N PRO A 393 20.59 6.86 -7.08
CA PRO A 393 21.00 6.60 -5.71
C PRO A 393 20.56 7.75 -4.80
N GLY A 394 19.81 7.46 -3.74
CA GLY A 394 19.22 8.49 -2.89
C GLY A 394 18.07 9.22 -3.57
N THR A 395 18.28 10.51 -3.86
CA THR A 395 17.26 11.42 -4.40
C THR A 395 17.90 12.49 -5.28
N ASN A 396 17.16 12.98 -6.28
CA ASN A 396 17.52 14.13 -7.11
C ASN A 396 17.37 15.49 -6.37
N ILE A 397 16.79 15.52 -5.17
CA ILE A 397 16.53 16.77 -4.44
C ILE A 397 17.73 17.16 -3.58
N ASN A 398 18.29 18.33 -3.86
CA ASN A 398 19.30 18.94 -3.01
C ASN A 398 18.66 19.56 -1.76
N THR A 399 19.24 19.28 -0.58
CA THR A 399 18.76 19.78 0.71
C THR A 399 19.73 20.74 1.41
N THR A 400 20.84 21.14 0.76
CA THR A 400 21.87 22.00 1.37
C THR A 400 21.37 23.41 1.71
N ASP A 401 20.47 23.98 0.90
CA ASP A 401 20.06 25.39 1.06
C ASP A 401 19.05 25.61 2.21
N HIS A 402 18.45 24.54 2.73
CA HIS A 402 17.50 24.60 3.84
C HIS A 402 18.15 24.52 5.24
N HIS A 403 19.42 24.14 5.33
CA HIS A 403 20.17 24.23 6.60
C HIS A 403 20.43 25.70 7.01
N ALA A 404 20.62 26.60 6.04
CA ALA A 404 20.89 28.02 6.29
C ALA A 404 19.66 28.78 6.84
N THR A 405 18.44 28.35 6.48
CA THR A 405 17.21 29.03 6.93
C THR A 405 16.78 28.62 8.33
N LEU A 406 17.12 27.41 8.79
CA LEU A 406 16.79 26.92 10.13
C LEU A 406 17.73 27.44 11.23
N GLN A 407 18.97 27.85 10.88
CA GLN A 407 19.89 28.47 11.85
C GLN A 407 19.59 29.96 12.12
N ASN A 408 18.85 30.63 11.25
CA ASN A 408 18.53 32.06 11.38
C ASN A 408 17.18 32.34 12.07
N SER A 409 16.53 31.32 12.64
CA SER A 409 15.21 31.44 13.28
C SER A 409 15.17 30.90 14.72
N THR A 410 16.31 30.79 15.39
CA THR A 410 16.39 30.54 16.86
C THR A 410 16.58 31.82 17.63
#